data_AF-U2NU95-F1
#
_entry.id   AF-U2NU95-F1
#
_cell.length_a   1.000
_cell.length_b   1.000
_cell.length_c   1.000
_cell.angle_alpha   90.00
_cell.angle_beta   90.00
_cell.angle_gamma   90.00
#
_symmetry.space_group_name_H-M   'P 1'
#
loop_
_entity.id
_entity.type
_entity.pdbx_description
1 polymer ?
#
loop_
_entity_poly.entity_id
_entity_poly.type
_entity_poly.pdbx_seq_one_letter_code
_entity_poly.pdbx_strand_id
1 'polypeptide(L)'
;MRKIAKLAMTAMTVLLVGGTVSTTASAATWHKGTPKALRGKYQGKRTSSVQGFGPAYTLTAKKFDISESNMPDQLVTHLKYKKIGTHLYRLKGHMAKSGFVLGGNMDYAVYRKGKTFASTGYSYHKKHGFSKYDYAKKVNHFKDGGAILH
;
A
#
# COMPACT_ATOMS: atom_id res chain seq x y z
N MET A 1 -13.93 -14.85 67.61
CA MET A 1 -15.31 -14.83 68.13
C MET A 1 -15.67 -13.38 68.39
N ARG A 2 -16.61 -12.72 67.72
CA ARG A 2 -18.06 -12.91 67.84
C ARG A 2 -18.79 -12.42 66.59
N LYS A 3 -19.94 -13.05 66.38
CA LYS A 3 -20.84 -12.96 65.23
C LYS A 3 -21.87 -11.82 65.42
N ILE A 4 -22.12 -11.10 64.32
CA ILE A 4 -23.42 -10.65 63.77
C ILE A 4 -24.27 -9.67 64.60
N ALA A 5 -24.48 -8.48 64.03
CA ALA A 5 -25.77 -7.79 64.03
C ALA A 5 -25.97 -7.07 62.69
N LYS A 6 -27.11 -7.32 62.04
CA LYS A 6 -27.52 -6.82 60.72
C LYS A 6 -28.17 -5.43 60.86
N LEU A 7 -27.98 -4.56 59.87
CA LEU A 7 -29.00 -3.78 59.12
C LEU A 7 -28.23 -2.75 58.27
N ALA A 8 -28.15 -2.93 56.95
CA ALA A 8 -29.11 -2.47 55.94
C ALA A 8 -28.58 -1.20 55.26
N MET A 9 -28.15 -1.31 54.00
CA MET A 9 -28.43 -0.30 52.97
C MET A 9 -27.99 -0.79 51.58
N THR A 10 -29.02 -1.00 50.77
CA THR A 10 -29.09 -0.68 49.34
C THR A 10 -28.29 -1.53 48.36
N ALA A 11 -29.02 -2.48 47.77
CA ALA A 11 -28.74 -3.06 46.47
C ALA A 11 -28.65 -1.98 45.37
N MET A 12 -27.66 -2.09 44.49
CA MET A 12 -27.76 -1.52 43.15
C MET A 12 -27.08 -2.45 42.15
N THR A 13 -27.83 -3.49 41.78
CA THR A 13 -27.56 -4.34 40.63
C THR A 13 -27.84 -3.51 39.38
N VAL A 14 -26.82 -2.81 38.84
CA VAL A 14 -26.96 -2.19 37.52
C VAL A 14 -26.73 -3.28 36.48
N LEU A 15 -27.85 -3.76 35.94
CA LEU A 15 -27.91 -4.35 34.61
C LEU A 15 -27.34 -3.34 33.60
N LEU A 16 -26.09 -3.52 33.16
CA LEU A 16 -25.67 -2.99 31.87
C LEU A 16 -26.08 -3.99 30.79
N VAL A 17 -27.32 -3.77 30.36
CA VAL A 17 -27.95 -4.30 29.15
C VAL A 17 -27.01 -4.13 27.96
N GLY A 18 -27.01 -5.15 27.10
CA GLY A 18 -26.23 -5.29 25.88
C GLY A 18 -25.95 -4.00 25.11
N GLY A 19 -24.68 -3.62 25.09
CA GLY A 19 -24.11 -2.83 24.01
C GLY A 19 -23.08 -3.71 23.32
N THR A 20 -23.53 -4.58 22.40
CA THR A 20 -22.61 -5.11 21.39
C THR A 20 -22.14 -3.90 20.59
N VAL A 21 -21.00 -3.34 20.96
CA VAL A 21 -20.25 -2.46 20.09
C VAL A 21 -19.97 -3.28 18.85
N SER A 22 -20.84 -3.15 17.86
CA SER A 22 -20.65 -3.74 16.55
C SER A 22 -19.44 -3.02 15.98
N THR A 23 -18.26 -3.54 16.26
CA THR A 23 -17.06 -3.20 15.51
C THR A 23 -17.36 -3.65 14.10
N THR A 24 -17.88 -2.73 13.28
CA THR A 24 -18.12 -2.96 11.86
C THR A 24 -16.74 -3.14 11.25
N ALA A 25 -16.25 -4.38 11.26
CA ALA A 25 -15.12 -4.80 10.46
C ALA A 25 -15.58 -4.64 9.01
N SER A 26 -15.38 -3.45 8.44
CA SER A 26 -15.55 -3.24 7.01
C SER A 26 -14.52 -4.12 6.34
N ALA A 27 -14.94 -5.33 5.96
CA ALA A 27 -14.11 -6.30 5.29
C ALA A 27 -13.76 -5.70 3.94
N ALA A 28 -12.68 -4.92 3.88
CA ALA A 28 -12.35 -4.22 2.65
C ALA A 28 -12.12 -5.26 1.54
N THR A 29 -12.99 -5.23 0.56
CA THR A 29 -13.12 -6.27 -0.47
C THR A 29 -11.98 -6.17 -1.46
N TRP A 30 -11.54 -7.31 -1.96
CA TRP A 30 -10.60 -7.37 -3.07
C TRP A 30 -11.33 -7.15 -4.39
N HIS A 31 -10.84 -6.21 -5.19
CA HIS A 31 -11.35 -5.91 -6.51
C HIS A 31 -10.33 -6.36 -7.56
N LYS A 32 -10.81 -6.88 -8.70
CA LYS A 32 -9.95 -7.25 -9.83
C LYS A 32 -9.36 -5.99 -10.50
N GLY A 33 -8.13 -6.11 -11.00
CA GLY A 33 -7.38 -5.08 -11.72
C GLY A 33 -6.71 -4.06 -10.81
N THR A 34 -6.58 -2.83 -11.32
CA THR A 34 -6.08 -1.67 -10.57
C THR A 34 -7.19 -0.63 -10.33
N PRO A 35 -7.12 0.12 -9.21
CA PRO A 35 -7.99 1.27 -9.00
C PRO A 35 -7.81 2.28 -10.14
N LYS A 36 -8.91 2.83 -10.67
CA LYS A 36 -8.86 3.91 -11.68
C LYS A 36 -7.99 5.08 -11.21
N ALA A 37 -8.02 5.38 -9.91
CA ALA A 37 -7.21 6.42 -9.30
C ALA A 37 -5.70 6.17 -9.40
N LEU A 38 -5.22 4.92 -9.50
CA LEU A 38 -3.79 4.66 -9.58
C LEU A 38 -3.25 4.68 -11.01
N ARG A 39 -4.12 4.63 -12.02
CA ARG A 39 -3.70 4.45 -13.43
C ARG A 39 -2.95 5.67 -13.96
N GLY A 40 -1.88 5.42 -14.70
CA GLY A 40 -1.02 6.45 -15.26
C GLY A 40 0.45 6.05 -15.27
N LYS A 41 1.30 6.99 -15.70
CA LYS A 41 2.76 6.89 -15.66
C LYS A 41 3.29 7.74 -14.52
N TYR A 42 4.25 7.21 -13.76
CA TYR A 42 4.89 7.91 -12.66
C TYR A 42 6.39 7.68 -12.72
N GLN A 43 7.17 8.70 -12.41
CA GLN A 43 8.61 8.61 -12.41
C GLN A 43 9.20 9.19 -11.13
N GLY A 44 10.05 8.41 -10.49
CA GLY A 44 10.90 8.80 -9.37
C GLY A 44 12.09 9.62 -9.83
N LYS A 45 12.76 10.25 -8.87
CA LYS A 45 14.07 10.84 -9.11
C LYS A 45 15.12 9.73 -9.19
N ARG A 46 16.21 9.99 -9.91
CA ARG A 46 17.38 9.11 -9.91
C ARG A 46 18.00 9.12 -8.51
N THR A 47 18.63 8.04 -8.07
CA THR A 47 19.37 8.01 -6.81
C THR A 47 20.89 8.15 -7.01
N SER A 48 21.35 8.08 -8.26
CA SER A 48 22.76 8.26 -8.61
C SER A 48 22.93 8.83 -10.02
N SER A 49 24.06 9.47 -10.27
CA SER A 49 24.47 10.01 -11.58
C SER A 49 24.70 8.91 -12.63
N VAL A 50 24.94 7.67 -12.21
CA VAL A 50 25.15 6.54 -13.15
C VAL A 50 23.85 5.92 -13.66
N GLN A 51 22.70 6.24 -13.05
CA GLN A 51 21.40 5.79 -13.55
C GLN A 51 21.00 6.63 -14.76
N GLY A 52 20.55 6.01 -15.85
CA GLY A 52 20.00 6.71 -17.01
C GLY A 52 18.67 7.39 -16.71
N PHE A 53 17.83 6.76 -15.87
CA PHE A 53 16.54 7.27 -15.45
C PHE A 53 16.18 6.78 -14.04
N GLY A 54 15.32 7.54 -13.33
CA GLY A 54 14.81 7.13 -12.02
C GLY A 54 13.65 6.14 -12.14
N PRO A 55 13.26 5.43 -11.07
CA PRO A 55 12.24 4.39 -11.12
C PRO A 55 10.96 4.84 -11.85
N ALA A 56 10.56 4.07 -12.85
CA ALA A 56 9.44 4.35 -13.72
C ALA A 56 8.33 3.32 -13.48
N TYR A 57 7.12 3.81 -13.32
CA TYR A 57 5.94 3.02 -12.99
C TYR A 57 4.85 3.28 -14.02
N THR A 58 4.31 2.22 -14.62
CA THR A 58 3.12 2.31 -15.48
C THR A 58 2.01 1.44 -14.93
N LEU A 59 0.92 2.05 -14.48
CA LEU A 59 -0.27 1.33 -14.03
C LEU A 59 -1.39 1.47 -15.06
N THR A 60 -1.82 0.33 -15.58
CA THR A 60 -3.02 0.21 -16.43
C THR A 60 -4.09 -0.59 -15.69
N ALA A 61 -5.24 -0.86 -16.31
CA ALA A 61 -6.30 -1.66 -15.70
C ALA A 61 -5.85 -3.09 -15.33
N LYS A 62 -4.90 -3.66 -16.08
CA LYS A 62 -4.51 -5.09 -15.99
C LYS A 62 -3.05 -5.33 -15.61
N LYS A 63 -2.18 -4.33 -15.79
CA LYS A 63 -0.74 -4.46 -15.53
C LYS A 63 -0.18 -3.33 -14.68
N PHE A 64 0.87 -3.66 -13.94
CA PHE A 64 1.72 -2.75 -13.20
C PHE A 64 3.15 -3.03 -13.66
N ASP A 65 3.67 -2.09 -14.44
CA ASP A 65 5.00 -2.09 -15.03
C ASP A 65 5.94 -1.32 -14.11
N ILE A 66 7.10 -1.90 -13.80
CA ILE A 66 8.15 -1.27 -13.01
C ILE A 66 9.46 -1.39 -13.80
N SER A 67 10.03 -0.25 -14.15
CA SER A 67 11.29 -0.15 -14.89
C SER A 67 12.27 0.68 -14.08
N GLU A 68 13.48 0.17 -13.91
CA GLU A 68 14.56 0.87 -13.22
C GLU A 68 15.82 0.78 -14.07
N SER A 69 16.65 1.83 -14.06
CA SER A 69 17.87 1.84 -14.86
C SER A 69 18.76 0.65 -14.48
N ASN A 70 19.26 -0.05 -15.50
CA ASN A 70 20.11 -1.25 -15.36
C ASN A 70 19.42 -2.48 -14.72
N MET A 71 18.10 -2.46 -14.61
CA MET A 71 17.30 -3.60 -14.15
C MET A 71 16.39 -4.11 -15.28
N PRO A 72 16.16 -5.43 -15.38
CA PRO A 72 15.13 -5.98 -16.24
C PRO A 72 13.76 -5.40 -15.88
N ASP A 73 12.93 -5.15 -16.89
CA ASP A 73 11.55 -4.72 -16.69
C ASP A 73 10.76 -5.75 -15.88
N GLN A 74 10.02 -5.25 -14.89
CA GLN A 74 9.23 -6.04 -13.96
C GLN A 74 7.74 -5.85 -14.25
N LEU A 75 7.17 -6.79 -14.98
CA LEU A 75 5.76 -6.76 -15.34
C LEU A 75 4.92 -7.59 -14.37
N VAL A 76 4.04 -6.91 -13.64
CA VAL A 76 3.09 -7.54 -12.71
C VAL A 76 1.69 -7.59 -13.34
N THR A 77 1.12 -8.79 -13.40
CA THR A 77 -0.20 -9.10 -13.98
C THR A 77 -1.12 -9.75 -12.94
N HIS A 78 -2.32 -10.17 -13.35
CA HIS A 78 -3.33 -10.77 -12.47
C HIS A 78 -3.63 -9.91 -11.23
N LEU A 79 -3.70 -8.60 -11.46
CA LEU A 79 -3.78 -7.62 -10.40
C LEU A 79 -5.11 -7.72 -9.65
N LYS A 80 -5.02 -7.56 -8.34
CA LYS A 80 -6.16 -7.34 -7.44
C LYS A 80 -5.79 -6.31 -6.41
N TYR A 81 -6.74 -5.47 -6.03
CA TYR A 81 -6.49 -4.39 -5.08
C TYR A 81 -7.51 -4.35 -3.97
N LYS A 82 -7.11 -3.73 -2.87
CA LYS A 82 -7.97 -3.42 -1.72
C LYS A 82 -7.62 -2.00 -1.25
N LYS A 83 -8.62 -1.14 -1.05
CA LYS A 83 -8.39 0.16 -0.42
C LYS A 83 -8.17 -0.07 1.08
N ILE A 84 -7.06 0.45 1.62
CA ILE A 84 -6.67 0.23 3.03
C ILE A 84 -6.51 1.53 3.82
N GLY A 85 -6.65 2.69 3.16
CA GLY A 85 -6.65 3.98 3.82
C GLY A 85 -6.99 5.12 2.86
N THR A 86 -6.94 6.34 3.37
CA THR A 86 -7.09 7.55 2.55
C THR A 86 -5.89 7.66 1.60
N HIS A 87 -6.14 7.58 0.29
CA HIS A 87 -5.12 7.53 -0.76
C HIS A 87 -4.21 6.29 -0.77
N LEU A 88 -4.50 5.27 0.04
CA LEU A 88 -3.65 4.10 0.21
C LEU A 88 -4.38 2.81 -0.22
N TYR A 89 -3.70 2.02 -1.04
CA TYR A 89 -4.19 0.78 -1.61
C TYR A 89 -3.18 -0.34 -1.38
N ARG A 90 -3.66 -1.54 -1.13
CA ARG A 90 -2.87 -2.76 -1.23
C ARG A 90 -3.09 -3.35 -2.61
N LEU A 91 -2.02 -3.65 -3.33
CA LEU A 91 -2.05 -4.20 -4.69
C LEU A 91 -1.30 -5.54 -4.71
N LYS A 92 -1.98 -6.60 -5.13
CA LYS A 92 -1.39 -7.92 -5.31
C LYS A 92 -1.41 -8.33 -6.77
N GLY A 93 -0.45 -9.13 -7.19
CA GLY A 93 -0.41 -9.71 -8.52
C GLY A 93 0.67 -10.76 -8.66
N HIS A 94 0.93 -11.15 -9.90
CA HIS A 94 1.98 -12.10 -10.25
C HIS A 94 2.97 -11.44 -11.20
N MET A 95 4.25 -11.45 -10.82
CA MET A 95 5.34 -10.95 -11.63
C MET A 95 5.94 -12.09 -12.45
N ALA A 96 6.10 -11.87 -13.75
CA ALA A 96 6.80 -12.82 -14.61
C ALA A 96 8.31 -12.79 -14.31
N LYS A 97 9.00 -13.92 -14.49
CA LYS A 97 10.46 -13.94 -14.47
C LYS A 97 10.99 -13.10 -15.64
N SER A 98 11.98 -12.26 -15.38
CA SER A 98 12.57 -11.36 -16.39
C SER A 98 14.07 -11.20 -16.12
N GLY A 99 14.90 -11.67 -17.05
CA GLY A 99 16.36 -11.71 -16.85
C GLY A 99 16.74 -12.44 -15.56
N PHE A 100 17.49 -11.75 -14.70
CA PHE A 100 17.88 -12.24 -13.38
C PHE A 100 16.84 -11.99 -12.28
N VAL A 101 15.75 -11.28 -12.57
CA VAL A 101 14.65 -11.07 -11.62
C VAL A 101 13.75 -12.30 -11.57
N LEU A 102 13.61 -12.88 -10.38
CA LEU A 102 12.74 -14.03 -10.13
C LEU A 102 11.28 -13.60 -10.18
N GLY A 103 10.45 -14.39 -10.85
CA GLY A 103 9.00 -14.21 -10.84
C GLY A 103 8.36 -14.65 -9.52
N GLY A 104 7.09 -14.30 -9.32
CA GLY A 104 6.34 -14.74 -8.15
C GLY A 104 5.16 -13.85 -7.77
N ASN A 105 4.56 -14.15 -6.63
CA ASN A 105 3.46 -13.36 -6.08
C ASN A 105 3.99 -12.06 -5.46
N MET A 106 3.45 -10.93 -5.92
CA MET A 106 3.79 -9.60 -5.42
C MET A 106 2.68 -9.05 -4.53
N ASP A 107 3.06 -8.30 -3.50
CA ASP A 107 2.16 -7.64 -2.56
C ASP A 107 2.70 -6.26 -2.18
N TYR A 108 2.10 -5.22 -2.72
CA TYR A 108 2.54 -3.83 -2.60
C TYR A 108 1.57 -3.00 -1.77
N ALA A 109 2.11 -2.04 -1.04
CA ALA A 109 1.39 -0.84 -0.64
C ALA A 109 1.61 0.25 -1.69
N VAL A 110 0.53 0.85 -2.18
CA VAL A 110 0.57 1.90 -3.21
C VAL A 110 -0.21 3.11 -2.74
N TYR A 111 0.47 4.26 -2.70
CA TYR A 111 -0.10 5.54 -2.31
C TYR A 111 -0.25 6.45 -3.52
N ARG A 112 -1.37 7.19 -3.58
CA ARG A 112 -1.58 8.21 -4.61
C ARG A 112 -2.43 9.37 -4.12
N LYS A 113 -1.81 10.55 -4.05
CA LYS A 113 -2.47 11.83 -3.75
C LYS A 113 -2.10 12.85 -4.82
N GLY A 114 -3.08 13.29 -5.62
CA GLY A 114 -2.87 14.20 -6.74
C GLY A 114 -1.88 13.65 -7.77
N LYS A 115 -0.73 14.32 -7.90
CA LYS A 115 0.39 13.94 -8.78
C LYS A 115 1.48 13.10 -8.07
N THR A 116 1.38 12.92 -6.75
CA THR A 116 2.34 12.13 -5.97
C THR A 116 1.91 10.67 -5.96
N PHE A 117 2.87 9.79 -6.23
CA PHE A 117 2.74 8.33 -6.19
C PHE A 117 3.84 7.77 -5.30
N ALA A 118 3.58 6.68 -4.60
CA ALA A 118 4.62 5.86 -4.00
C ALA A 118 4.22 4.38 -4.00
N SER A 119 5.19 3.49 -4.13
CA SER A 119 4.97 2.05 -4.08
C SER A 119 6.12 1.36 -3.35
N THR A 120 5.79 0.45 -2.44
CA THR A 120 6.77 -0.42 -1.76
C THR A 120 6.11 -1.73 -1.35
N GLY A 121 6.89 -2.72 -0.92
CA GLY A 121 6.34 -4.00 -0.44
C GLY A 121 5.40 -3.79 0.75
N TYR A 122 4.24 -4.46 0.77
CA TYR A 122 3.24 -4.25 1.82
C TYR A 122 3.76 -4.58 3.23
N SER A 123 4.56 -5.64 3.36
CA SER A 123 5.22 -6.01 4.62
C SER A 123 6.22 -4.96 5.09
N TYR A 124 6.97 -4.37 4.16
CA TYR A 124 7.90 -3.28 4.43
C TYR A 124 7.15 -2.01 4.86
N HIS A 125 6.11 -1.63 4.11
CA HIS A 125 5.27 -0.47 4.42
C HIS A 125 4.66 -0.55 5.82
N LYS A 126 4.20 -1.74 6.24
CA LYS A 126 3.65 -1.94 7.58
C LYS A 126 4.63 -1.61 8.71
N LYS A 127 5.94 -1.75 8.48
CA LYS A 127 6.98 -1.53 9.48
C LYS A 127 7.65 -0.16 9.37
N HIS A 128 7.82 0.34 8.15
CA HIS A 128 8.66 1.49 7.86
C HIS A 128 7.94 2.64 7.14
N GLY A 129 6.71 2.43 6.68
CA GLY A 129 6.01 3.40 5.83
C GLY A 129 6.61 3.48 4.43
N PHE A 130 6.51 4.64 3.80
CA PHE A 130 7.16 4.92 2.52
C PHE A 130 8.49 5.63 2.76
N SER A 131 9.54 5.18 2.08
CA SER A 131 10.83 5.86 2.05
C SER A 131 10.80 7.05 1.09
N LYS A 132 11.77 7.98 1.21
CA LYS A 132 11.93 9.08 0.24
C LYS A 132 12.16 8.60 -1.20
N TYR A 133 12.72 7.40 -1.36
CA TYR A 133 13.04 6.77 -2.65
C TYR A 133 11.81 6.15 -3.33
N ASP A 134 10.77 5.83 -2.55
CA ASP A 134 9.53 5.23 -3.08
C ASP A 134 8.69 6.26 -3.85
N TYR A 135 8.93 7.56 -3.62
CA TYR A 135 8.10 8.63 -4.14
C TYR A 135 8.43 8.99 -5.60
N ALA A 136 7.38 8.98 -6.41
CA ALA A 136 7.37 9.37 -7.81
C ALA A 136 6.34 10.47 -8.09
N LYS A 137 6.50 11.11 -9.25
CA LYS A 137 5.54 12.11 -9.77
C LYS A 137 4.88 11.60 -11.03
N LYS A 138 3.59 11.92 -11.19
CA LYS A 138 2.85 11.63 -12.41
C LYS A 138 3.48 12.38 -13.58
N VAL A 139 3.72 11.67 -14.68
CA VAL A 139 4.33 12.20 -15.91
C VAL A 139 3.50 11.80 -17.14
N ASN A 140 3.65 12.55 -18.23
CA ASN A 140 3.05 12.20 -19.52
C ASN A 140 3.99 11.29 -20.35
N HIS A 141 5.29 11.58 -20.29
CA HIS A 141 6.39 10.81 -20.87
C HIS A 141 7.46 10.61 -19.79
N PHE A 142 8.19 9.50 -19.86
CA PHE A 142 9.37 9.29 -19.03
C PHE A 142 10.51 10.18 -19.51
N LYS A 143 11.33 10.64 -18.59
CA LYS A 143 12.48 11.50 -18.84
C LYS A 143 13.77 10.77 -18.56
N ASP A 144 14.68 10.78 -19.52
CA ASP A 144 16.05 10.35 -19.32
C ASP A 144 16.87 11.48 -18.69
N GLY A 145 17.94 11.14 -17.96
CA GLY A 145 18.87 12.13 -17.41
C GLY A 145 18.28 13.07 -16.35
N GLY A 146 17.16 12.69 -15.71
CA GLY A 146 16.41 13.57 -14.79
C GLY A 146 17.11 13.93 -13.47
N ALA A 147 16.36 14.62 -12.61
CA ALA A 147 16.86 15.07 -11.29
C ALA A 147 17.27 13.91 -10.38
N ILE A 148 18.35 14.12 -9.63
CA ILE A 148 18.88 13.17 -8.65
C ILE A 148 18.32 13.49 -7.26
N LEU A 149 17.95 12.46 -6.51
CA LEU A 149 17.57 12.51 -5.11
C LEU A 149 18.86 12.47 -4.29
N HIS A 150 19.16 13.56 -3.59
CA HIS A 150 20.22 13.62 -2.58
C HIS A 150 19.72 13.04 -1.23
#